data_AF-A0A1Y0N996-F1
#
_entry.id   AF-A0A1Y0N996-F1
#
_cell.length_a   1.000
_cell.length_b   1.000
_cell.length_c   1.000
_cell.angle_alpha   90.00
_cell.angle_beta   90.00
_cell.angle_gamma   90.00
#
_symmetry.space_group_name_H-M   'P 1'
#
loop_
_entity.id
_entity.type
_entity.pdbx_description
1 polymer ?
#
loop_
_entity_poly.entity_id
_entity_poly.type
_entity_poly.pdbx_seq_one_letter_code
_entity_poly.pdbx_strand_id
1 'polypeptide(L)'
;MFFQKIQRFVIPLAALAALVLSYRHYSWPGVALVGGGLVMWQLLHFTRMLQVLKRAANRPIGHVDSAVMLHSKLRPGVPLLHVVAMTRSLGQLESPKDTQPERFRWTDTSGSSVLCVFLGGKLQSWELFRPEPPATEEAAGTPAAVTVDVAP
;
A
#
# COMPACT_ATOMS: atom_id res chain seq x y z
N MET A 1 -11.57 -24.92 0.67
CA MET A 1 -11.66 -24.10 1.90
C MET A 1 -11.65 -24.90 3.21
N PHE A 2 -12.19 -26.13 3.26
CA PHE A 2 -12.25 -26.92 4.51
C PHE A 2 -10.89 -27.44 5.02
N PHE A 3 -9.96 -27.80 4.12
CA PHE A 3 -8.63 -28.31 4.48
C PHE A 3 -7.78 -27.31 5.31
N GLN A 4 -7.91 -26.01 5.02
CA GLN A 4 -7.25 -24.91 5.75
C GLN A 4 -7.76 -24.75 7.18
N LYS A 5 -9.07 -24.95 7.43
CA LYS A 5 -9.65 -24.87 8.77
C LYS A 5 -9.16 -26.02 9.66
N ILE A 6 -9.13 -27.23 9.12
CA ILE A 6 -8.66 -28.43 9.85
C ILE A 6 -7.21 -28.24 10.30
N GLN A 7 -6.34 -27.77 9.41
CA GLN A 7 -4.92 -27.55 9.70
C GLN A 7 -4.70 -26.51 10.82
N ARG A 8 -5.55 -25.49 10.91
CA ARG A 8 -5.50 -24.47 11.99
C ARG A 8 -5.83 -25.04 13.37
N PHE A 9 -6.63 -26.09 13.46
CA PHE A 9 -6.99 -26.75 14.72
C PHE A 9 -6.07 -27.92 15.07
N VAL A 10 -5.50 -28.61 14.07
CA VAL A 10 -4.59 -29.74 14.31
C VAL A 10 -3.27 -29.28 14.93
N ILE A 11 -2.75 -28.11 14.53
CA ILE A 11 -1.49 -27.56 15.05
C ILE A 11 -1.53 -27.30 16.57
N PRO A 12 -2.51 -26.55 17.14
CA PRO A 12 -2.57 -26.35 18.59
C PRO A 12 -2.88 -27.64 19.35
N LEU A 13 -3.69 -28.53 18.78
CA LEU A 13 -4.01 -29.83 19.40
C LEU A 13 -2.76 -30.73 19.49
N ALA A 14 -1.94 -30.77 18.44
CA ALA A 14 -0.69 -31.50 18.41
C ALA A 14 0.35 -30.92 19.38
N ALA A 15 0.43 -29.59 19.50
CA ALA A 15 1.30 -28.93 20.47
C ALA A 15 0.92 -29.27 21.92
N LEU A 16 -0.38 -29.30 22.21
CA LEU A 16 -0.90 -29.64 23.53
C LEU A 16 -0.68 -31.13 23.86
N ALA A 17 -0.91 -32.02 22.90
CA ALA A 17 -0.61 -33.44 23.03
C ALA A 17 0.89 -33.70 23.25
N ALA A 18 1.76 -33.00 22.52
CA ALA A 18 3.21 -33.10 22.68
C ALA A 18 3.67 -32.63 24.07
N LEU A 19 3.09 -31.56 24.61
CA LEU A 19 3.35 -31.09 25.98
C LEU A 19 2.97 -32.15 27.03
N VAL A 20 1.79 -32.75 26.91
CA VAL A 20 1.29 -33.78 27.83
C VAL A 20 2.12 -35.07 27.75
N LEU A 21 2.49 -35.51 26.55
CA LEU A 21 3.36 -36.67 26.33
C LEU A 21 4.77 -36.44 26.88
N SER A 22 5.32 -35.24 26.66
CA SER A 22 6.67 -34.89 27.13
C SER A 22 6.74 -34.84 28.65
N TYR A 23 5.72 -34.28 29.32
CA TYR A 23 5.63 -34.31 30.78
C TYR A 23 5.55 -35.74 31.32
N ARG A 24 4.84 -36.64 30.62
CA ARG A 24 4.62 -38.01 31.10
C ARG A 24 5.80 -38.96 30.91
N HIS A 25 6.70 -38.70 29.97
CA HIS A 25 7.89 -39.54 29.73
C HIS A 25 9.22 -38.92 30.19
N TYR A 26 9.35 -37.60 30.09
CA TYR A 26 10.62 -36.89 30.31
C TYR A 26 10.56 -35.87 31.45
N SER A 27 9.43 -35.76 32.16
CA SER A 27 9.26 -34.84 33.28
C SER A 27 9.60 -33.38 32.88
N TRP A 28 10.23 -32.61 33.77
CA TRP A 28 10.58 -31.19 33.57
C TRP A 28 11.45 -30.87 32.33
N PRO A 29 12.51 -31.63 31.99
CA PRO A 29 13.32 -31.32 30.80
C PRO A 29 12.55 -31.42 29.48
N GLY A 30 11.56 -32.33 29.38
CA GLY A 30 10.71 -32.43 28.19
C GLY A 30 9.83 -31.20 27.98
N VAL A 31 9.24 -30.68 29.06
CA VAL A 31 8.45 -29.43 29.04
C VAL A 31 9.32 -28.23 28.65
N ALA A 32 10.55 -28.16 29.15
CA ALA A 32 11.49 -27.09 28.77
C ALA A 32 11.83 -27.13 27.27
N LEU A 33 12.02 -28.31 26.68
CA LEU A 33 12.28 -28.47 25.25
C LEU A 33 11.08 -28.05 24.38
N VAL A 34 9.88 -28.56 24.69
CA VAL A 34 8.67 -28.21 23.93
C VAL A 34 8.31 -26.74 24.11
N GLY A 35 8.38 -26.22 25.33
CA GLY A 35 8.15 -24.82 25.63
C GLY A 35 9.16 -23.91 24.93
N GLY A 36 10.45 -24.24 24.97
CA GLY A 36 11.50 -23.50 24.26
C GLY A 36 11.31 -23.51 22.75
N GLY A 37 10.98 -24.67 22.16
CA GLY A 37 10.64 -24.78 20.73
C GLY A 37 9.40 -23.95 20.35
N LEU A 38 8.37 -23.94 21.21
CA LEU A 38 7.16 -23.16 20.98
C LEU A 38 7.44 -21.65 21.05
N VAL A 39 8.22 -21.20 22.04
CA VAL A 39 8.64 -19.80 22.18
C VAL A 39 9.49 -19.37 20.98
N MET A 40 10.49 -20.17 20.61
CA MET A 40 11.32 -19.94 19.42
C MET A 40 10.44 -19.80 18.17
N TRP A 41 9.54 -20.76 17.94
CA TRP A 41 8.62 -20.73 16.81
C TRP A 41 7.70 -19.51 16.83
N GLN A 42 7.19 -19.12 18.00
CA GLN A 42 6.34 -17.94 18.16
C GLN A 42 7.09 -16.65 17.84
N LEU A 43 8.35 -16.53 18.26
CA LEU A 43 9.23 -15.42 17.89
C LEU A 43 9.48 -15.38 16.37
N LEU A 44 9.72 -16.53 15.73
CA LEU A 44 9.87 -16.60 14.27
C LEU A 44 8.57 -16.21 13.54
N HIS A 45 7.42 -16.64 14.05
CA HIS A 45 6.13 -16.27 13.51
C HIS A 45 5.90 -14.75 13.62
N PHE A 46 6.22 -14.18 14.78
CA PHE A 46 6.08 -12.75 15.02
C PHE A 46 7.04 -11.92 14.16
N THR A 47 8.31 -12.33 14.04
CA THR A 47 9.28 -11.67 13.16
C THR A 47 8.87 -11.75 11.68
N ARG A 48 8.27 -12.87 11.23
CA ARG A 48 7.68 -12.98 9.89
C ARG A 48 6.55 -11.97 9.67
N MET A 49 5.68 -11.74 10.65
CA MET A 49 4.65 -10.69 10.58
C MET A 49 5.26 -9.28 10.52
N LEU A 50 6.28 -9.01 11.35
CA LEU A 50 6.98 -7.73 11.36
C LEU A 50 7.67 -7.43 10.02
N GLN A 51 8.19 -8.44 9.33
CA GLN A 51 8.78 -8.27 8.00
C GLN A 51 7.75 -7.83 6.94
N VAL A 52 6.49 -8.26 7.05
CA VAL A 52 5.42 -7.82 6.14
C VAL A 52 5.09 -6.35 6.39
N LEU A 53 4.97 -5.94 7.65
CA LEU A 53 4.77 -4.54 8.02
C LEU A 53 5.96 -3.67 7.61
N LYS A 54 7.19 -4.15 7.81
CA LYS A 54 8.43 -3.48 7.38
C LYS A 54 8.49 -3.28 5.86
N ARG A 55 8.00 -4.25 5.07
CA ARG A 55 7.88 -4.09 3.61
C ARG A 55 6.83 -3.04 3.21
N ALA A 56 5.76 -2.90 3.96
CA ALA A 56 4.77 -1.84 3.73
C ALA A 56 5.32 -0.46 4.15
N ALA A 57 6.04 -0.38 5.28
CA ALA A 57 6.65 0.85 5.78
C ALA A 57 7.83 1.35 4.94
N ASN A 58 8.54 0.45 4.25
CA ASN A 58 9.62 0.82 3.30
C ASN A 58 9.09 1.36 1.96
N ARG A 59 7.77 1.49 1.76
CA ARG A 59 7.24 2.15 0.57
C ARG A 59 7.46 3.66 0.69
N PRO A 60 7.99 4.31 -0.37
CA PRO A 60 8.19 5.75 -0.36
C PRO A 60 6.88 6.48 -0.03
N ILE A 61 7.00 7.55 0.77
CA ILE A 61 5.88 8.42 1.13
C ILE A 61 5.29 8.97 -0.17
N GLY A 62 3.96 8.95 -0.28
CA GLY A 62 3.23 9.41 -1.44
C GLY A 62 3.28 8.44 -2.62
N HIS A 63 3.62 7.17 -2.43
CA HIS A 63 3.67 6.20 -3.53
C HIS A 63 2.47 5.25 -3.58
N VAL A 64 1.93 4.98 -4.78
CA VAL A 64 0.83 4.02 -4.99
C VAL A 64 1.15 3.06 -6.14
N ASP A 65 0.67 1.82 -6.05
CA ASP A 65 0.90 0.79 -7.07
C ASP A 65 0.34 1.19 -8.46
N SER A 66 -0.76 1.95 -8.53
CA SER A 66 -1.29 2.57 -9.75
C SER A 66 -2.22 3.74 -9.41
N ALA A 67 -1.94 4.92 -9.97
CA ALA A 67 -2.73 6.13 -9.74
C ALA A 67 -4.14 6.01 -10.32
N VAL A 68 -4.28 5.39 -11.50
CA VAL A 68 -5.57 5.17 -12.16
C VAL A 68 -6.48 4.24 -11.35
N MET A 69 -5.90 3.16 -10.81
CA MET A 69 -6.68 2.24 -9.97
C MET A 69 -7.06 2.86 -8.63
N LEU A 70 -6.23 3.75 -8.08
CA LEU A 70 -6.63 4.51 -6.90
C LEU A 70 -7.80 5.43 -7.23
N HIS A 71 -7.70 6.22 -8.30
CA HIS A 71 -8.75 7.13 -8.74
C HIS A 71 -10.11 6.44 -8.88
N SER A 72 -10.16 5.22 -9.43
CA SER A 72 -11.41 4.47 -9.61
C SER A 72 -12.00 3.89 -8.32
N LYS A 73 -11.18 3.70 -7.28
CA LYS A 73 -11.61 3.17 -5.97
C LYS A 73 -12.05 4.27 -5.00
N LEU A 74 -11.68 5.53 -5.26
CA LEU A 74 -12.04 6.66 -4.41
C LEU A 74 -13.54 6.95 -4.49
N ARG A 75 -14.09 7.34 -3.35
CA ARG A 75 -15.51 7.67 -3.17
C ARG A 75 -15.61 8.86 -2.23
N PRO A 76 -16.61 9.74 -2.39
CA PRO A 76 -16.78 10.87 -1.49
C PRO A 76 -17.03 10.39 -0.05
N GLY A 77 -16.45 11.09 0.91
CA GLY A 77 -16.64 10.83 2.34
C GLY A 77 -15.77 9.73 2.94
N VAL A 78 -14.94 9.02 2.16
CA VAL A 78 -14.01 8.03 2.73
C VAL A 78 -12.96 8.72 3.61
N PRO A 79 -12.62 8.16 4.78
CA PRO A 79 -11.65 8.78 5.67
C PRO A 79 -10.22 8.63 5.12
N LEU A 80 -9.33 9.57 5.45
CA LEU A 80 -7.92 9.55 5.06
C LEU A 80 -7.24 8.21 5.41
N LEU A 81 -7.50 7.68 6.61
CA LEU A 81 -6.95 6.40 7.04
C LEU A 81 -7.38 5.22 6.16
N HIS A 82 -8.59 5.26 5.59
CA HIS A 82 -9.04 4.23 4.65
C HIS A 82 -8.24 4.31 3.33
N VAL A 83 -7.98 5.52 2.83
CA VAL A 83 -7.16 5.72 1.63
C VAL A 83 -5.72 5.24 1.87
N VAL A 84 -5.11 5.59 3.00
CA VAL A 84 -3.77 5.12 3.40
C VAL A 84 -3.72 3.60 3.51
N ALA A 85 -4.75 2.97 4.07
CA ALA A 85 -4.84 1.52 4.15
C ALA A 85 -4.92 0.86 2.76
N MET A 86 -5.64 1.47 1.82
CA MET A 86 -5.75 0.99 0.44
C MET A 86 -4.45 1.13 -0.35
N THR A 87 -3.72 2.24 -0.19
CA THR A 87 -2.46 2.50 -0.91
C THR A 87 -1.26 1.83 -0.24
N ARG A 88 -1.38 1.49 1.06
CA ARG A 88 -0.27 1.03 1.92
C ARG A 88 0.88 2.04 1.95
N SER A 89 0.58 3.33 1.77
CA SER A 89 1.54 4.43 1.81
C SER A 89 0.88 5.68 2.38
N LEU A 90 1.63 6.42 3.20
CA LEU A 90 1.24 7.74 3.66
C LEU A 90 1.17 8.69 2.45
N GLY A 91 0.13 9.51 2.33
CA GLY A 91 0.08 10.52 1.27
C GLY A 91 1.15 11.59 1.46
N GLN A 92 1.65 12.16 0.37
CA GLN A 92 2.52 13.33 0.43
C GLN A 92 1.67 14.57 0.71
N LEU A 93 1.83 15.18 1.88
CA LEU A 93 1.12 16.40 2.25
C LEU A 93 1.63 17.59 1.42
N GLU A 94 0.75 18.24 0.67
CA GLU A 94 1.06 19.45 -0.10
C GLU A 94 0.53 20.73 0.56
N SER A 95 -0.46 20.62 1.44
CA SER A 95 -0.94 21.75 2.23
C SER A 95 -0.01 22.02 3.42
N PRO A 96 0.03 23.27 3.92
CA PRO A 96 0.69 23.55 5.19
C PRO A 96 0.08 22.70 6.31
N LYS A 97 0.91 22.34 7.31
CA LYS A 97 0.44 21.56 8.46
C LYS A 97 -0.69 22.31 9.18
N ASP A 98 -1.62 21.53 9.73
CA ASP A 98 -2.77 22.04 10.51
C ASP A 98 -3.71 22.99 9.76
N THR A 99 -3.68 22.96 8.43
CA THR A 99 -4.52 23.81 7.57
C THR A 99 -5.57 22.97 6.84
N GLN A 100 -6.82 23.42 6.85
CA GLN A 100 -7.91 22.80 6.10
C GLN A 100 -8.30 23.65 4.89
N PRO A 101 -8.63 23.03 3.73
CA PRO A 101 -8.62 21.58 3.47
C PRO A 101 -7.21 21.00 3.27
N GLU A 102 -7.00 19.78 3.75
CA GLU A 102 -5.73 19.06 3.63
C GLU A 102 -5.58 18.47 2.23
N ARG A 103 -4.42 18.64 1.60
CA ARG A 103 -4.13 18.10 0.26
C ARG A 103 -3.07 17.02 0.33
N PHE A 104 -3.41 15.82 -0.11
CA PHE A 104 -2.49 14.69 -0.15
C PHE A 104 -2.31 14.17 -1.58
N ARG A 105 -1.06 13.98 -1.99
CA ARG A 105 -0.70 13.39 -3.30
C ARG A 105 -0.21 11.95 -3.15
N TRP A 106 -0.65 11.09 -4.06
CA TRP A 106 -0.02 9.79 -4.34
C TRP A 106 0.41 9.71 -5.80
N THR A 107 1.66 9.33 -6.04
CA THR A 107 2.28 9.20 -7.36
C THR A 107 2.64 7.74 -7.61
N ASP A 108 2.33 7.24 -8.80
CA ASP A 108 2.71 5.89 -9.21
C ASP A 108 4.08 5.85 -9.92
N THR A 109 4.53 4.65 -10.30
CA THR A 109 5.82 4.45 -10.99
C THR A 109 5.84 5.02 -12.41
N SER A 110 4.67 5.28 -13.01
CA SER A 110 4.55 5.89 -14.34
C SER A 110 4.62 7.42 -14.30
N GLY A 111 4.69 8.01 -13.10
CA GLY A 111 4.65 9.46 -12.89
C GLY A 111 3.24 10.04 -12.83
N SER A 112 2.20 9.21 -13.00
CA SER A 112 0.81 9.64 -12.80
C SER A 112 0.56 9.86 -11.31
N SER A 113 -0.13 10.93 -10.95
CA SER A 113 -0.42 11.27 -9.56
C SER A 113 -1.89 11.53 -9.32
N VAL A 114 -2.40 11.15 -8.16
CA VAL A 114 -3.75 11.49 -7.68
C VAL A 114 -3.61 12.46 -6.53
N LEU A 115 -4.24 13.62 -6.67
CA LEU A 115 -4.36 14.62 -5.61
C LEU A 115 -5.72 14.47 -4.96
N CYS A 116 -5.73 14.24 -3.65
CA CYS A 116 -6.94 14.07 -2.85
C CYS A 116 -7.06 15.25 -1.89
N VAL A 117 -8.25 15.85 -1.85
CA VAL A 117 -8.59 16.96 -0.94
C VAL A 117 -9.45 16.42 0.18
N PHE A 118 -9.00 16.61 1.42
CA PHE A 118 -9.70 16.18 2.62
C PHE A 118 -10.17 17.37 3.46
N LEU A 119 -11.40 17.29 3.96
CA LEU A 119 -11.98 18.24 4.90
C LEU A 119 -12.46 17.48 6.13
N GLY A 120 -12.00 17.87 7.32
CA GLY A 120 -12.27 17.13 8.56
C GLY A 120 -11.88 15.64 8.48
N GLY A 121 -10.80 15.33 7.77
CA GLY A 121 -10.30 13.96 7.58
C GLY A 121 -11.12 13.09 6.61
N LYS A 122 -12.13 13.64 5.92
CA LYS A 122 -12.94 12.94 4.91
C LYS A 122 -12.63 13.45 3.51
N LEU A 123 -12.59 12.54 2.55
CA LEU A 123 -12.32 12.87 1.15
C LEU A 123 -13.48 13.69 0.57
N GLN A 124 -13.17 14.90 0.11
CA GLN A 124 -14.13 15.79 -0.53
C GLN A 124 -14.07 15.67 -2.05
N SER A 125 -12.87 15.76 -2.62
CA SER A 125 -12.61 15.64 -4.05
C SER A 125 -11.27 14.98 -4.32
N TRP A 126 -11.10 14.46 -5.53
CA TRP A 126 -9.84 13.90 -6.00
C TRP A 126 -9.68 14.14 -7.50
N GLU A 127 -8.44 14.35 -7.94
CA GLU A 127 -8.10 14.60 -9.34
C GLU A 127 -6.92 13.73 -9.75
N LEU A 128 -6.97 13.16 -10.96
CA LEU A 128 -5.86 12.42 -11.56
C LEU A 128 -5.06 13.36 -12.47
N PHE A 129 -3.79 13.55 -12.14
CA PHE A 129 -2.81 14.21 -12.98
C PHE A 129 -1.96 13.16 -13.69
N ARG A 130 -1.95 13.19 -15.03
CA ARG A 130 -1.06 12.36 -15.84
C ARG A 130 0.06 13.25 -16.37
N PRO A 131 1.34 12.84 -16.28
CA PRO A 131 2.41 13.59 -16.91
C PRO A 131 2.17 13.64 -18.42
N GLU A 132 2.21 14.84 -19.00
CA GLU A 132 2.26 15.03 -20.44
C GLU A 132 3.52 14.31 -20.94
N PRO A 133 3.45 13.46 -21.99
CA PRO A 133 4.66 12.98 -22.63
C PRO A 133 5.48 14.22 -23.05
N PRO A 134 6.83 14.22 -22.88
CA PRO A 134 7.63 15.34 -23.32
C PRO A 134 7.33 15.57 -24.79
N ALA A 135 6.79 16.75 -25.09
CA ALA A 135 6.60 17.18 -26.47
C ALA A 135 7.95 17.03 -27.15
N THR A 136 8.04 16.10 -28.10
CA THR A 136 9.12 16.12 -29.06
C THR A 136 9.05 17.49 -29.72
N GLU A 137 10.05 18.30 -29.41
CA GLU A 137 10.35 19.59 -30.01
C GLU A 137 10.62 19.38 -31.50
N GLU A 138 9.56 19.21 -32.29
CA GLU A 138 9.62 19.26 -33.74
C GLU A 138 9.28 20.70 -34.16
N ALA A 139 10.34 21.52 -34.09
CA ALA A 139 10.61 22.73 -34.86
C ALA A 139 9.42 23.65 -35.20
N ALA A 140 9.33 24.75 -34.46
CA ALA A 140 8.82 26.00 -35.03
C ALA A 140 9.71 26.43 -36.21
N GLY A 141 9.12 26.61 -37.39
CA GLY A 141 9.85 27.16 -38.54
C GLY A 141 9.05 27.33 -39.83
N THR A 142 8.30 28.43 -39.91
CA THR A 142 7.96 29.22 -41.13
C THR A 142 6.48 29.23 -41.56
N PRO A 143 5.78 30.37 -41.42
CA PRO A 143 4.52 30.62 -42.12
C PRO A 143 4.85 31.11 -43.55
N ALA A 144 4.73 30.24 -44.54
CA ALA A 144 4.76 30.66 -45.94
C ALA A 144 3.33 31.05 -46.36
N ALA A 145 3.11 32.36 -46.43
CA ALA A 145 1.91 32.96 -47.00
C ALA A 145 1.68 32.44 -48.43
N VAL A 146 0.55 31.77 -48.65
CA VAL A 146 0.07 31.45 -49.99
C VAL A 146 -0.77 32.65 -50.46
N THR A 147 -0.11 33.61 -51.11
CA THR A 147 -0.76 34.56 -52.02
C THR A 147 -0.92 33.85 -53.37
N VAL A 148 -2.14 33.43 -53.70
CA VAL A 148 -2.50 33.06 -55.07
C VAL A 148 -2.84 34.36 -55.81
N ASP A 149 -1.87 34.88 -56.55
CA ASP A 149 -2.10 35.86 -57.61
C ASP A 149 -2.37 35.06 -58.91
N VAL A 150 -3.54 35.29 -59.52
CA VAL A 150 -3.93 34.75 -60.83
C VAL A 150 -4.23 35.91 -61.75
N ALA A 151 -3.33 36.13 -62.70
CA ALA A 151 -3.48 36.91 -63.93
C ALA A 151 -2.43 36.37 -64.94
N PRO A 152 -2.58 36.56 -66.26
CA PRO A 152 -3.47 37.48 -66.98
C PRO A 152 -4.66 36.83 -67.71
#